data_AF-A6TV84-F1
#
_entry.id   AF-A6TV84-F1
#
_cell.length_a   1.000
_cell.length_b   1.000
_cell.length_c   1.000
_cell.angle_alpha   90.00
_cell.angle_beta   90.00
_cell.angle_gamma   90.00
#
_symmetry.space_group_name_H-M   'P 1'
#
loop_
_entity.id
_entity.type
_entity.pdbx_description
1 polymer ?
#
loop_
_entity_poly.entity_id
_entity_poly.type
_entity_poly.pdbx_seq_one_letter_code
_entity_poly.pdbx_strand_id
1 'polypeptide(L)' 'MWLMPIGYLMDLWECHKQFTGISKPKQERYIDEIIPEFL' A
#
# COMPACT_ATOMS: atom_id res chain seq x y z
N MET A 1 -12.23 6.83 -23.73
CA MET A 1 -11.71 7.84 -22.78
C MET A 1 -12.70 8.01 -21.61
N TRP A 2 -13.04 6.93 -20.89
CA TRP A 2 -14.14 6.91 -19.90
C TRP A 2 -13.72 6.30 -18.54
N LEU A 3 -12.52 5.74 -18.44
CA LEU A 3 -11.98 5.14 -17.20
C LEU A 3 -11.20 6.14 -16.33
N MET A 4 -10.87 7.33 -16.85
CA MET A 4 -10.09 8.34 -16.13
C MET A 4 -10.72 8.80 -14.81
N PRO A 5 -12.04 9.09 -14.72
CA PRO A 5 -12.62 9.56 -13.46
C PRO A 5 -12.70 8.46 -12.39
N ILE A 6 -12.90 7.20 -12.79
CA ILE A 6 -12.99 6.06 -11.87
C ILE A 6 -11.59 5.66 -11.39
N GLY A 7 -10.60 5.64 -12.29
CA GLY A 7 -9.21 5.37 -11.93
C GLY A 7 -8.68 6.40 -10.93
N TYR A 8 -8.96 7.68 -11.14
CA TYR A 8 -8.58 8.73 -10.21
C TYR A 8 -9.27 8.60 -8.84
N LEU A 9 -10.55 8.22 -8.82
CA LEU A 9 -11.25 7.98 -7.57
C LEU A 9 -10.65 6.80 -6.78
N MET A 10 -10.26 5.72 -7.45
CA MET A 10 -9.62 4.57 -6.79
C MET A 10 -8.23 4.92 -6.23
N ASP A 11 -7.45 5.73 -6.95
CA ASP A 11 -6.14 6.20 -6.50
C ASP A 11 -6.25 7.11 -5.25
N LEU A 12 -7.18 8.06 -5.28
CA LEU A 12 -7.50 8.90 -4.12
C LEU A 12 -8.02 8.09 -2.92
N TRP A 13 -8.83 7.06 -3.17
CA TRP A 13 -9.37 6.19 -2.13
C TRP A 13 -8.29 5.34 -1.45
N GLU A 14 -7.32 4.83 -2.20
CA GLU A 14 -6.14 4.19 -1.62
C GLU A 14 -5.32 5.16 -0.77
N CYS A 15 -5.05 6.37 -1.28
CA CYS A 15 -4.33 7.40 -0.52
C CYS A 15 -5.08 7.76 0.78
N HIS A 16 -6.41 7.87 0.72
CA HIS A 16 -7.23 8.15 1.89
C HIS A 16 -7.18 7.01 2.92
N LYS A 17 -7.21 5.75 2.47
CA LYS A 17 -7.08 4.59 3.38
C LYS A 17 -5.72 4.53 4.06
N GLN A 18 -4.65 4.92 3.37
CA GLN A 18 -3.31 5.03 3.95
C GLN A 18 -3.23 6.19 4.95
N PHE A 19 -3.82 7.35 4.63
CA PHE A 19 -3.88 8.52 5.53
C PHE A 19 -4.66 8.24 6.82
N THR A 20 -5.81 7.57 6.72
CA THR A 20 -6.64 7.19 7.88
C THR A 20 -6.04 6.02 8.67
N GLY A 21 -4.91 5.47 8.23
CA GLY A 21 -4.23 4.34 8.90
C GLY A 21 -4.98 3.01 8.80
N ILE A 22 -5.99 2.92 7.93
CA ILE A 22 -6.78 1.70 7.68
C ILE A 22 -5.98 0.72 6.81
N SER A 23 -5.21 1.26 5.86
CA SER A 23 -4.24 0.49 5.08
C SER A 23 -2.86 0.72 5.66
N LYS A 24 -2.18 -0.36 6.03
CA LYS A 24 -0.75 -0.26 6.39
C LYS A 24 -0.02 0.28 5.16
N PRO A 25 0.83 1.30 5.30
CA PRO A 25 1.66 1.74 4.18
C PRO A 25 2.41 0.52 3.65
N LYS A 26 2.59 0.43 2.33
CA LYS A 26 3.35 -0.65 1.71
C LYS A 26 4.77 -0.61 2.29
N GLN A 27 5.01 -1.43 3.31
CA GLN A 27 6.30 -1.56 3.92
C GLN A 27 7.05 -2.59 3.11
N GLU A 28 8.11 -2.15 2.44
CA GLU A 28 9.09 -3.07 1.85
C GLU A 28 9.75 -3.81 3.01
N ARG A 29 9.30 -5.04 3.24
CA ARG A 29 9.92 -5.96 4.19
C ARG A 29 10.84 -6.85 3.38
N TYR A 30 12.11 -6.85 3.73
CA TYR A 30 13.07 -7.76 3.11
C TYR A 30 13.03 -9.10 3.85
N ILE A 31 13.26 -10.19 3.12
CA ILE A 31 13.25 -11.55 3.70
C ILE A 31 14.31 -11.66 4.80
N ASP A 32 15.41 -10.93 4.67
CA ASP A 32 16.50 -10.83 5.65
C ASP A 32 16.10 -10.13 6.96
N GLU A 33 15.05 -9.30 6.96
CA GLU A 33 14.48 -8.71 8.20
C GLU A 33 13.51 -9.66 8.92
N ILE A 34 12.97 -10.66 8.20
CA ILE A 34 11.94 -11.58 8.70
C ILE A 34 12.58 -12.90 9.16
N ILE A 35 13.62 -13.35 8.49
CA ILE A 35 14.37 -14.54 8.85
C ILE A 35 15.53 -14.08 9.74
N PRO A 36 15.45 -14.23 11.08
CA PRO A 36 16.65 -14.08 11.89
C PRO A 36 17.68 -15.08 11.36
N GLU A 37 18.91 -14.62 11.08
CA GLU A 37 20.08 -15.41 10.62
C GLU A 37 20.54 -16.46 11.66
N PHE A 38 19.63 -17.00 12.46
CA PHE A 38 19.87 -17.90 13.58
C PHE A 38 19.21 -19.27 13.33
N LEU A 39 19.52 -19.88 12.18
CA LEU A 39 19.28 -21.29 11.92
C LEU A 39 20.49 -21.93 11.22
#